data_AF-U7FTR2-F1
#
_entry.id   AF-U7FTR2-F1
#
_cell.length_a   1.000
_cell.length_b   1.000
_cell.length_c   1.000
_cell.angle_alpha   90.00
_cell.angle_beta   90.00
_cell.angle_gamma   90.00
#
_symmetry.space_group_name_H-M   'P 1'
#
loop_
_entity.id
_entity.type
_entity.pdbx_description
1 polymer ?
#
loop_
_entity_poly.entity_id
_entity_poly.type
_entity_poly.pdbx_seq_one_letter_code
_entity_poly.pdbx_strand_id
1 'polypeptide(L)'
;MARKWVFESLVNNDQDSIGLIAYALYKHKKHTLATSLRQAGNDEDYIQQQVQTFHDQTLQNNSLEDYREKAKNFLNKIFQEIEEDISAKFEKEIAQVEKQHKKELTNEKRKLFRNIKEYQHANRAWYEKLGAWLLSGIPGIVSSFLVTCLIIGASILFISEDKRQDMLRSLWAEYFGVQQQVTTEPQKPDTSRQP
;
A
#
# COMPACT_ATOMS: atom_id res chain seq x y z
N MET A 1 55.05 -2.34 -46.25
CA MET A 1 54.37 -2.48 -44.95
C MET A 1 53.00 -1.82 -45.07
N ALA A 2 51.92 -2.48 -44.66
CA ALA A 2 50.57 -1.90 -44.71
C ALA A 2 50.48 -0.69 -43.75
N ARG A 3 49.75 0.36 -44.14
CA ARG A 3 49.47 1.49 -43.23
C ARG A 3 48.60 0.98 -42.09
N LYS A 4 49.08 1.11 -40.85
CA LYS A 4 48.32 0.73 -39.66
C LYS A 4 47.31 1.84 -39.34
N TRP A 5 46.02 1.52 -39.35
CA TRP A 5 44.98 2.48 -39.02
C TRP A 5 44.75 2.51 -37.50
N VAL A 6 44.72 3.70 -36.90
CA VAL A 6 44.44 3.85 -35.46
C VAL A 6 43.06 3.32 -35.10
N PHE A 7 42.08 3.46 -35.99
CA PHE A 7 40.73 2.93 -35.76
C PHE A 7 40.75 1.41 -35.61
N GLU A 8 41.34 0.69 -36.57
CA GLU A 8 41.47 -0.77 -36.53
C GLU A 8 42.32 -1.26 -35.34
N SER A 9 43.16 -0.38 -34.79
CA SER A 9 43.97 -0.69 -33.61
C SER A 9 43.25 -0.41 -32.28
N LEU A 10 42.17 0.38 -32.30
CA LEU A 10 41.40 0.77 -31.11
C LEU A 10 40.02 0.12 -31.05
N VAL A 11 39.41 -0.20 -32.18
CA VAL A 11 38.01 -0.65 -32.28
C VAL A 11 37.98 -2.06 -32.82
N ASN A 12 37.53 -3.00 -31.99
CA ASN A 12 37.47 -4.41 -32.39
C ASN A 12 36.28 -4.71 -33.31
N ASN A 13 35.14 -4.05 -33.09
CA ASN A 13 33.91 -4.19 -33.86
C ASN A 13 32.95 -3.01 -33.58
N ASP A 14 31.83 -2.95 -34.29
CA ASP A 14 30.84 -1.87 -34.18
C ASP A 14 30.12 -1.80 -32.82
N GLN A 15 30.27 -2.83 -31.97
CA GLN A 15 29.73 -2.90 -30.61
C GLN A 15 30.79 -2.63 -29.54
N ASP A 16 32.04 -2.35 -29.91
CA ASP A 16 33.11 -2.01 -28.98
C ASP A 16 32.99 -0.55 -28.53
N SER A 17 32.04 -0.27 -27.63
CA SER A 17 31.80 1.08 -27.09
C SER A 17 33.07 1.69 -26.48
N ILE A 18 33.90 0.89 -25.82
CA ILE A 18 35.18 1.36 -25.25
C ILE A 18 36.11 1.79 -26.39
N GLY A 19 36.27 0.97 -27.42
CA GLY A 19 37.07 1.30 -28.59
C GLY A 19 36.58 2.54 -29.32
N LEU A 20 35.27 2.67 -29.53
CA LEU A 20 34.64 3.81 -30.19
C LEU A 20 34.88 5.11 -29.40
N ILE A 21 34.70 5.08 -28.07
CA ILE A 21 35.01 6.21 -27.20
C ILE A 21 36.51 6.50 -27.21
N ALA A 22 37.36 5.48 -27.14
CA ALA A 22 38.82 5.64 -27.19
C ALA A 22 39.27 6.32 -28.50
N TYR A 23 38.68 5.94 -29.63
CA TYR A 23 38.93 6.57 -30.92
C TYR A 23 38.48 8.03 -30.95
N ALA A 24 37.31 8.33 -30.38
CA ALA A 24 36.83 9.71 -30.24
C ALA A 24 37.77 10.55 -29.37
N LEU A 25 38.25 10.01 -28.24
CA LEU A 25 39.24 10.67 -27.37
C LEU A 25 40.57 10.92 -28.09
N TYR A 26 41.05 9.96 -28.86
CA TYR A 26 42.23 10.12 -29.72
C TYR A 26 42.03 11.26 -30.74
N LYS A 27 40.90 11.26 -31.47
CA LYS A 27 40.57 12.29 -32.46
C LYS A 27 40.45 13.66 -31.83
N HIS A 28 39.82 13.75 -30.67
CA HIS A 28 39.72 14.98 -29.90
C HIS A 28 41.12 15.52 -29.57
N LYS A 29 42.00 14.71 -28.98
CA LYS A 29 43.35 15.16 -28.62
C LYS A 29 44.20 15.56 -29.84
N LYS A 30 44.08 14.83 -30.96
CA LYS A 30 44.71 15.21 -32.24
C LYS A 30 44.22 16.58 -32.71
N HIS A 31 42.92 16.83 -32.63
CA HIS A 31 42.32 18.11 -32.99
C HIS A 31 42.72 19.24 -32.03
N THR A 32 42.75 18.98 -30.72
CA THR A 32 43.20 19.94 -29.70
C THR A 32 44.64 20.37 -29.96
N LEU A 33 45.54 19.42 -30.28
CA LEU A 33 46.93 19.73 -30.62
C LEU A 33 47.02 20.65 -31.84
N ALA A 34 46.30 20.32 -32.92
CA ALA A 34 46.28 21.15 -34.12
C ALA A 34 45.75 22.57 -33.82
N THR A 35 44.67 22.65 -33.03
CA THR A 35 44.04 23.91 -32.65
C THR A 35 44.95 24.76 -31.77
N SER A 36 45.64 24.16 -30.79
CA SER A 36 46.57 24.89 -29.92
C SER A 36 47.77 25.43 -30.69
N LEU A 37 48.31 24.66 -31.64
CA LEU A 37 49.43 25.11 -32.47
C LEU A 37 49.02 26.25 -33.42
N ARG A 38 47.80 26.17 -33.98
CA ARG A 38 47.23 27.25 -34.80
C ARG A 38 47.01 28.53 -33.98
N GLN A 39 46.48 28.39 -32.76
CA GLN A 39 46.30 29.53 -31.84
C GLN A 39 47.65 30.16 -31.41
N ALA A 40 48.70 29.35 -31.35
CA ALA A 40 50.06 29.83 -31.09
C ALA A 40 50.74 30.48 -32.32
N GLY A 41 50.06 30.58 -33.46
CA GLY A 41 50.56 31.27 -34.66
C GLY A 41 51.57 30.46 -35.49
N ASN A 42 51.65 29.15 -35.31
CA ASN A 42 52.48 28.29 -36.15
C ASN A 42 51.88 28.16 -37.56
N ASP A 43 52.72 27.89 -38.56
CA ASP A 43 52.29 27.65 -39.94
C ASP A 43 51.63 26.27 -40.10
N GLU A 44 50.81 26.12 -41.14
CA GLU A 44 50.06 24.88 -41.38
C GLU A 44 50.96 23.69 -41.71
N ASP A 45 52.13 23.89 -42.34
CA ASP A 45 53.05 22.78 -42.66
C ASP A 45 53.67 22.21 -41.38
N TYR A 46 54.10 23.09 -40.47
CA TYR A 46 54.53 22.68 -39.13
C TYR A 46 53.42 21.99 -38.33
N ILE A 47 52.19 22.54 -38.33
CA ILE A 47 51.06 21.92 -37.65
C ILE A 47 50.82 20.50 -38.18
N GLN A 48 50.82 20.33 -39.49
CA GLN A 48 50.62 19.03 -40.12
C GLN A 48 51.74 18.05 -39.74
N GLN A 49 52.99 18.50 -39.69
CA GLN A 49 54.12 17.69 -39.24
C GLN A 49 53.97 17.24 -37.78
N GLN A 50 53.57 18.15 -36.87
CA GLN A 50 53.36 17.82 -35.46
C GLN A 50 52.20 16.84 -35.26
N VAL A 51 51.11 17.05 -35.99
CA VAL A 51 49.92 16.18 -35.95
C VAL A 51 50.22 14.79 -36.51
N GLN A 52 51.08 14.70 -37.53
CA GLN A 52 51.57 13.43 -38.05
C GLN A 52 52.50 12.73 -37.05
N THR A 53 53.43 13.47 -36.46
CA THR A 53 54.34 12.97 -35.41
C THR A 53 53.54 12.40 -34.24
N PHE A 54 52.50 13.11 -33.79
CA PHE A 54 51.58 12.62 -32.75
C PHE A 54 50.88 11.31 -33.15
N HIS A 55 50.44 11.18 -34.41
CA HIS A 55 49.82 9.96 -34.91
C HIS A 55 50.81 8.78 -34.89
N ASP A 56 52.03 9.01 -35.39
CA ASP A 56 53.07 7.98 -35.46
C ASP A 56 53.51 7.54 -34.06
N GLN A 57 53.72 8.48 -33.14
CA GLN A 57 54.01 8.20 -31.74
C GLN A 57 52.88 7.43 -31.06
N THR A 58 51.62 7.78 -31.34
CA THR A 58 50.47 7.05 -30.78
C THR A 58 50.43 5.59 -31.23
N LEU A 59 50.84 5.31 -32.48
CA LEU A 59 50.90 3.94 -33.01
C LEU A 59 52.10 3.12 -32.51
N GLN A 60 53.19 3.79 -32.17
CA GLN A 60 54.43 3.16 -31.71
C GLN A 60 54.47 2.94 -30.19
N ASN A 61 53.89 3.86 -29.43
CA ASN A 61 53.86 3.79 -27.99
C ASN A 61 52.59 3.05 -27.53
N ASN A 62 52.60 2.50 -26.32
CA ASN A 62 51.42 1.88 -25.68
C ASN A 62 50.23 2.86 -25.46
N SER A 63 50.27 4.07 -26.02
CA SER A 63 49.25 5.11 -25.93
C SER A 63 47.88 4.68 -26.43
N LEU A 64 47.78 3.65 -27.28
CA LEU A 64 46.50 3.09 -27.69
C LEU A 64 45.74 2.47 -26.51
N GLU A 65 46.45 1.74 -25.64
CA GLU A 65 45.84 1.17 -24.44
C GLU A 65 45.47 2.27 -23.45
N ASP A 66 46.28 3.34 -23.33
CA ASP A 66 45.94 4.50 -22.50
C ASP A 66 44.60 5.14 -22.92
N TYR A 67 44.30 5.20 -24.23
CA TYR A 67 43.01 5.71 -24.70
C TYR A 67 41.86 4.76 -24.36
N ARG A 68 42.07 3.44 -24.44
CA ARG A 68 41.08 2.44 -24.01
C ARG A 68 40.84 2.51 -22.51
N GLU A 69 41.87 2.70 -21.71
CA GLU A 69 41.76 2.88 -20.27
C GLU A 69 41.01 4.16 -19.92
N LYS A 70 41.33 5.28 -20.58
CA LYS A 70 40.60 6.55 -20.40
C LYS A 70 39.12 6.42 -20.77
N ALA A 71 38.81 5.70 -21.85
CA ALA A 71 37.45 5.43 -22.25
C ALA A 71 36.69 4.60 -21.19
N LYS A 72 37.32 3.55 -20.64
CA LYS A 72 36.77 2.76 -19.53
C LYS A 72 36.50 3.64 -18.31
N ASN A 73 37.48 4.43 -17.89
CA ASN A 73 37.35 5.30 -16.72
C ASN A 73 36.26 6.36 -16.90
N PHE A 74 36.16 6.94 -18.10
CA PHE A 74 35.10 7.89 -18.44
C PHE A 74 33.71 7.25 -18.33
N LEU A 75 33.54 6.05 -18.89
CA LEU A 75 32.26 5.33 -18.84
C LEU A 75 31.90 4.92 -17.42
N ASN A 76 32.86 4.39 -16.65
CA ASN A 76 32.67 4.03 -15.24
C ASN A 76 32.24 5.24 -14.41
N LYS A 77 32.84 6.41 -14.66
CA LYS A 77 32.45 7.65 -13.98
C LYS A 77 31.00 8.03 -14.29
N ILE A 78 30.59 7.95 -15.56
CA ILE A 78 29.18 8.21 -15.94
C ILE A 78 28.25 7.23 -15.23
N PHE A 79 28.58 5.94 -15.21
CA PHE A 79 27.75 4.95 -14.54
C PHE A 79 27.64 5.20 -13.04
N GLN A 80 28.74 5.56 -12.40
CA GLN A 80 28.75 5.91 -10.98
C GLN A 80 27.88 7.14 -10.71
N GLU A 81 28.00 8.20 -11.52
CA GLU A 81 27.16 9.40 -11.39
C GLU A 81 25.66 9.07 -11.56
N ILE A 82 25.33 8.19 -12.52
CA ILE A 82 23.95 7.73 -12.74
C ILE A 82 23.46 6.91 -11.53
N GLU A 83 24.28 5.99 -11.01
CA GLU A 83 23.93 5.15 -9.86
C GLU A 83 23.71 5.99 -8.60
N GLU A 84 24.55 7.00 -8.36
CA GLU A 84 24.41 7.96 -7.27
C GLU A 84 23.11 8.79 -7.41
N ASP A 85 22.80 9.31 -8.61
CA ASP A 85 21.57 10.08 -8.85
C ASP A 85 20.30 9.21 -8.70
N ILE A 86 20.32 7.99 -9.22
CA ILE A 86 19.21 7.04 -9.10
C ILE A 86 18.98 6.67 -7.63
N SER A 87 20.05 6.35 -6.90
CA SER A 87 19.96 6.00 -5.48
C SER A 87 19.40 7.16 -4.65
N ALA A 88 19.90 8.38 -4.89
CA ALA A 88 19.41 9.58 -4.22
C ALA A 88 17.93 9.89 -4.54
N LYS A 89 17.47 9.60 -5.77
CA LYS A 89 16.05 9.73 -6.15
C LYS A 89 15.17 8.71 -5.43
N PHE A 90 15.58 7.45 -5.42
CA PHE A 90 14.81 6.40 -4.73
C PHE A 90 14.75 6.61 -3.22
N GLU A 91 15.84 7.02 -2.58
CA GLU A 91 15.82 7.36 -1.15
C GLU A 91 14.82 8.48 -0.84
N LYS A 92 14.75 9.50 -1.70
CA LYS A 92 13.76 10.58 -1.56
C LYS A 92 12.33 10.08 -1.75
N GLU A 93 12.09 9.25 -2.75
CA GLU A 93 10.76 8.70 -3.01
C GLU A 93 10.29 7.79 -1.87
N ILE A 94 11.15 6.89 -1.37
CA ILE A 94 10.86 6.03 -0.23
C ILE A 94 10.52 6.89 1.00
N ALA A 95 11.35 7.88 1.32
CA ALA A 95 11.10 8.77 2.46
C ALA A 95 9.78 9.55 2.32
N GLN A 96 9.42 9.95 1.10
CA GLN A 96 8.15 10.62 0.83
C GLN A 96 6.95 9.68 1.02
N VAL A 97 7.02 8.47 0.47
CA VAL A 97 5.98 7.44 0.59
C VAL A 97 5.80 7.04 2.06
N GLU A 98 6.87 6.79 2.79
CA GLU A 98 6.81 6.48 4.23
C GLU A 98 6.18 7.62 5.03
N LYS A 99 6.53 8.87 4.71
CA LYS A 99 5.95 10.05 5.36
C LYS A 99 4.46 10.18 5.05
N GLN A 100 4.05 9.91 3.81
CA GLN A 100 2.64 9.92 3.41
C GLN A 100 1.86 8.81 4.12
N HIS A 101 2.34 7.56 4.06
CA HIS A 101 1.74 6.43 4.76
C HIS A 101 1.63 6.65 6.26
N LYS A 102 2.67 7.20 6.91
CA LYS A 102 2.62 7.49 8.35
C LYS A 102 1.56 8.55 8.67
N LYS A 103 1.42 9.59 7.83
CA LYS A 103 0.37 10.62 7.97
C LYS A 103 -1.02 10.04 7.73
N GLU A 104 -1.19 9.17 6.74
CA GLU A 104 -2.46 8.52 6.45
C GLU A 104 -2.87 7.61 7.61
N LEU A 105 -1.96 6.77 8.11
CA LEU A 105 -2.20 5.92 9.27
C LEU A 105 -2.57 6.72 10.52
N THR A 106 -1.90 7.85 10.79
CA THR A 106 -2.27 8.70 11.95
C THR A 106 -3.62 9.38 11.75
N ASN A 107 -3.93 9.82 10.54
CA ASN A 107 -5.22 10.42 10.20
C ASN A 107 -6.35 9.40 10.31
N GLU A 108 -6.18 8.19 9.77
CA GLU A 108 -7.15 7.10 9.86
C GLU A 108 -7.35 6.66 11.31
N LYS A 109 -6.28 6.49 12.09
CA LYS A 109 -6.39 6.23 13.54
C LYS A 109 -7.19 7.32 14.24
N ARG A 110 -6.90 8.60 13.96
CA ARG A 110 -7.62 9.72 14.55
C ARG A 110 -9.10 9.74 14.17
N LYS A 111 -9.44 9.45 12.90
CA LYS A 111 -10.82 9.31 12.43
C LYS A 111 -11.52 8.17 13.16
N LEU A 112 -10.89 7.00 13.27
CA LEU A 112 -11.45 5.86 14.00
C LEU A 112 -11.71 6.19 15.48
N PHE A 113 -10.73 6.78 16.18
CA PHE A 113 -10.91 7.19 17.57
C PHE A 113 -12.03 8.22 17.73
N ARG A 114 -12.14 9.18 16.81
CA ARG A 114 -13.22 10.17 16.80
C ARG A 114 -14.57 9.51 16.56
N ASN A 115 -14.69 8.62 15.57
CA ASN A 115 -15.92 7.88 15.27
C ASN A 115 -16.34 6.99 16.45
N ILE A 116 -15.39 6.30 17.10
CA ILE A 116 -15.66 5.50 18.31
C ILE A 116 -16.16 6.40 19.45
N LYS A 117 -15.53 7.56 19.67
CA LYS A 117 -15.94 8.50 20.71
C LYS A 117 -17.34 9.08 20.43
N GLU A 118 -17.62 9.46 19.19
CA GLU A 118 -18.94 9.91 18.75
C GLU A 118 -20.00 8.81 18.94
N TYR A 119 -19.71 7.58 18.53
CA TYR A 119 -20.58 6.41 18.76
C TYR A 119 -20.82 6.17 20.25
N GLN A 120 -19.77 6.21 21.07
CA GLN A 120 -19.90 6.03 22.52
C GLN A 120 -20.77 7.13 23.14
N HIS A 121 -20.61 8.40 22.78
CA HIS A 121 -21.46 9.47 23.31
C HIS A 121 -22.91 9.37 22.86
N ALA A 122 -23.16 9.05 21.58
CA ALA A 122 -24.50 8.86 21.04
C ALA A 122 -25.21 7.66 21.70
N ASN A 123 -24.50 6.55 21.89
CA ASN A 123 -25.05 5.35 22.48
C ASN A 123 -25.17 5.45 24.01
N ARG A 124 -24.23 6.11 24.68
CA ARG A 124 -24.25 6.34 26.14
C ARG A 124 -25.46 7.15 26.60
N ALA A 125 -25.83 8.16 25.83
CA ALA A 125 -26.91 9.06 26.19
C ALA A 125 -28.29 8.40 26.24
N TRP A 126 -28.59 7.38 25.42
CA TRP A 126 -29.95 6.82 25.39
C TRP A 126 -30.16 5.75 26.47
N TYR A 127 -29.21 4.85 26.72
CA TYR A 127 -29.38 3.84 27.77
C TYR A 127 -29.25 4.44 29.17
N GLU A 128 -28.41 5.47 29.38
CA GLU A 128 -28.38 6.19 30.66
C GLU A 128 -29.69 6.94 30.89
N LYS A 129 -30.29 7.55 29.85
CA LYS A 129 -31.62 8.16 29.93
C LYS A 129 -32.70 7.12 30.22
N LEU A 130 -32.66 5.95 29.58
CA LEU A 130 -33.61 4.86 29.88
C LEU A 130 -33.46 4.33 31.29
N GLY A 131 -32.24 4.10 31.76
CA GLY A 131 -31.96 3.64 33.12
C GLY A 131 -32.37 4.68 34.16
N ALA A 132 -32.04 5.96 33.93
CA ALA A 132 -32.47 7.07 34.77
C ALA A 132 -34.00 7.21 34.78
N TRP A 133 -34.68 7.07 33.64
CA TRP A 133 -36.14 7.06 33.54
C TRP A 133 -36.78 5.86 34.26
N LEU A 134 -36.17 4.67 34.16
CA LEU A 134 -36.57 3.47 34.91
C LEU A 134 -36.44 3.66 36.43
N LEU A 135 -35.36 4.32 36.87
CA LEU A 135 -35.05 4.52 38.28
C LEU A 135 -35.70 5.76 38.89
N SER A 136 -36.01 6.80 38.11
CA SER A 136 -36.55 8.08 38.60
C SER A 136 -38.03 8.02 39.00
N GLY A 137 -38.64 6.84 39.01
CA GLY A 137 -40.03 6.64 39.40
C GLY A 137 -40.99 6.80 38.23
N ILE A 138 -41.29 5.68 37.58
CA ILE A 138 -42.39 5.56 36.61
C ILE A 138 -43.72 5.52 37.39
N PRO A 139 -44.82 6.15 36.92
CA PRO A 139 -46.16 5.90 37.47
C PRO A 139 -46.48 4.39 37.41
N GLY A 140 -46.72 3.75 38.55
CA GLY A 140 -46.60 2.29 38.78
C GLY A 140 -47.40 1.33 37.87
N ILE A 141 -48.24 1.84 36.99
CA ILE A 141 -48.98 1.06 35.98
C ILE A 141 -48.06 0.60 34.84
N VAL A 142 -47.17 1.48 34.36
CA VAL A 142 -46.34 1.17 33.17
C VAL A 142 -45.19 0.22 33.52
N SER A 143 -44.64 0.30 34.73
CA SER A 143 -43.62 -0.65 35.21
C SER A 143 -44.18 -2.06 35.38
N SER A 144 -45.40 -2.19 35.92
CA SER A 144 -46.08 -3.48 36.07
C SER A 144 -46.26 -4.15 34.71
N PHE A 145 -46.73 -3.41 33.70
CA PHE A 145 -46.89 -3.94 32.34
C PHE A 145 -45.55 -4.37 31.73
N LEU A 146 -44.50 -3.56 31.84
CA LEU A 146 -43.18 -3.89 31.29
C LEU A 146 -42.55 -5.12 31.97
N VAL A 147 -42.66 -5.23 33.29
CA VAL A 147 -42.15 -6.38 34.05
C VAL A 147 -42.93 -7.65 33.69
N THR A 148 -44.26 -7.57 33.58
CA THR A 148 -45.09 -8.69 33.13
C THR A 148 -44.70 -9.14 31.72
N CYS A 149 -44.50 -8.21 30.78
CA CYS A 149 -44.00 -8.53 29.44
C CYS A 149 -42.60 -9.19 29.47
N LEU A 150 -41.70 -8.72 30.33
CA LEU A 150 -40.35 -9.29 30.47
C LEU A 150 -40.41 -10.70 31.07
N ILE A 151 -41.24 -10.93 32.10
CA ILE A 151 -41.45 -12.24 32.72
C ILE A 151 -42.05 -13.21 31.70
N ILE A 152 -43.12 -12.83 31.01
CA ILE A 152 -43.77 -13.67 29.98
C ILE A 152 -42.78 -13.97 28.85
N GLY A 153 -42.05 -12.95 28.37
CA GLY A 153 -41.02 -13.13 27.34
C GLY A 153 -39.90 -14.07 27.76
N ALA A 154 -39.41 -13.96 29.00
CA ALA A 154 -38.42 -14.87 29.56
C ALA A 154 -38.98 -16.30 29.71
N SER A 155 -40.21 -16.45 30.21
CA SER A 155 -40.88 -17.75 30.33
C SER A 155 -41.04 -18.45 28.98
N ILE A 156 -41.34 -17.72 27.91
CA ILE A 156 -41.43 -18.27 26.55
C ILE A 156 -40.08 -18.83 26.10
N LEU A 157 -38.96 -18.18 26.40
CA LEU A 157 -37.63 -18.67 25.99
C LEU A 157 -37.26 -20.01 26.67
N PHE A 158 -37.76 -20.27 27.87
CA PHE A 158 -37.46 -21.50 28.65
C PHE A 158 -38.50 -22.62 28.49
N ILE A 159 -39.58 -22.41 27.74
CA ILE A 159 -40.66 -23.40 27.52
C ILE A 159 -40.51 -24.08 26.14
N SER A 160 -40.94 -25.35 25.99
CA SER A 160 -40.95 -26.10 24.72
C SER A 160 -42.01 -25.57 23.74
N GLU A 161 -41.77 -25.66 22.42
CA GLU A 161 -42.58 -25.01 21.38
C GLU A 161 -44.10 -25.24 21.48
N ASP A 162 -44.53 -26.46 21.81
CA ASP A 162 -45.96 -26.80 21.93
C ASP A 162 -46.66 -26.02 23.07
N LYS A 163 -45.98 -25.85 24.21
CA LYS A 163 -46.52 -25.14 25.37
C LYS A 163 -46.48 -23.62 25.20
N ARG A 164 -45.63 -23.09 24.31
CA ARG A 164 -45.58 -21.66 23.99
C ARG A 164 -46.87 -21.20 23.31
N GLN A 165 -47.39 -22.00 22.39
CA GLN A 165 -48.58 -21.64 21.62
C GLN A 165 -49.84 -21.63 22.48
N ASP A 166 -50.00 -22.61 23.37
CA ASP A 166 -51.14 -22.67 24.29
C ASP A 166 -51.12 -21.51 25.29
N MET A 167 -49.94 -21.17 25.82
CA MET A 167 -49.80 -20.04 26.74
C MET A 167 -50.06 -18.69 26.05
N LEU A 168 -49.61 -18.51 24.81
CA LEU A 168 -49.90 -17.29 24.05
C LEU A 168 -51.38 -17.17 23.71
N ARG A 169 -52.05 -18.28 23.38
CA ARG A 169 -53.50 -18.32 23.14
C ARG A 169 -54.29 -17.99 24.40
N SER A 170 -53.91 -18.54 25.55
CA SER A 170 -54.60 -18.26 26.83
C SER A 170 -54.44 -16.79 27.24
N LEU A 171 -53.23 -16.22 27.08
CA LEU A 171 -52.98 -14.81 27.38
C LEU A 171 -53.74 -13.87 26.43
N TRP A 172 -53.83 -14.23 25.14
CA TRP A 172 -54.57 -13.46 24.15
C TRP A 172 -56.09 -13.50 24.43
N ALA A 173 -56.62 -14.67 24.79
CA ALA A 173 -58.02 -14.86 25.17
C ALA A 173 -58.39 -14.06 26.43
N GLU A 174 -57.52 -14.03 27.43
CA GLU A 174 -57.75 -13.31 28.69
C GLU A 174 -57.62 -11.79 28.53
N TYR A 175 -56.65 -11.31 27.74
CA TYR A 175 -56.40 -9.86 27.57
C TYR A 175 -57.38 -9.19 26.58
N PHE A 176 -57.75 -9.86 25.48
CA PHE A 176 -58.75 -9.34 24.53
C PHE A 176 -60.19 -9.79 24.85
N GLY A 177 -60.39 -10.48 25.98
CA GLY A 177 -61.72 -10.85 26.47
C GLY A 177 -62.48 -11.83 25.57
N VAL A 178 -61.78 -12.67 24.82
CA VAL A 178 -62.42 -13.71 23.99
C VAL A 178 -62.54 -14.96 24.85
N GLN A 179 -63.67 -15.12 25.56
CA GLN A 179 -63.97 -16.37 26.26
C GLN A 179 -64.26 -17.49 25.24
N GLN A 180 -63.40 -18.50 25.17
CA GLN A 180 -63.75 -19.78 24.58
C GLN A 180 -63.98 -20.81 25.70
N GLN A 181 -65.20 -21.35 25.73
CA GLN A 181 -65.61 -22.45 26.61
C GLN A 181 -64.76 -23.69 26.33
N VAL A 182 -64.03 -24.16 27.34
CA VAL A 182 -63.41 -25.48 27.32
C VAL A 182 -64.53 -26.52 27.37
N THR A 183 -64.75 -27.21 26.26
CA THR A 183 -65.70 -28.33 26.17
C THR A 183 -65.09 -29.51 26.94
N THR A 184 -65.71 -29.86 28.07
CA THR A 184 -65.40 -31.08 28.83
C THR A 184 -66.17 -32.24 28.20
N GLU A 185 -65.47 -33.25 27.68
CA GLU A 185 -66.09 -34.52 27.29
C GLU A 185 -66.57 -35.31 28.53
N PRO A 186 -67.74 -35.97 28.49
CA PRO A 186 -68.33 -36.60 29.66
C PRO A 186 -67.83 -38.04 29.89
N GLN A 187 -67.64 -38.36 31.18
CA GLN A 187 -67.44 -39.69 31.76
C GLN A 187 -68.54 -40.68 31.35
N LYS A 188 -68.16 -41.92 31.00
CA LYS A 188 -69.08 -43.05 30.76
C LYS A 188 -69.26 -43.89 32.04
N PRO A 189 -70.49 -44.19 32.49
CA PRO A 189 -70.75 -44.80 33.79
C PRO A 189 -70.64 -46.34 33.81
N ASP A 190 -70.35 -46.81 35.03
CA ASP A 190 -70.13 -48.15 35.55
C ASP A 190 -71.35 -49.11 35.43
N THR A 191 -71.08 -50.39 35.13
CA THR A 191 -72.03 -51.51 35.27
C THR A 191 -71.29 -52.76 35.83
N SER A 192 -71.15 -52.83 37.15
CA SER A 192 -71.58 -53.92 38.07
C SER A 192 -71.78 -55.34 37.46
N ARG A 193 -71.38 -56.49 38.05
CA ARG A 193 -71.30 -56.93 39.46
C ARG A 193 -70.74 -58.38 39.57
N GLN A 194 -70.12 -58.70 40.72
CA GLN A 194 -70.22 -59.94 41.54
C GLN A 194 -69.51 -61.26 41.15
N PRO A 195 -69.34 -62.21 42.11
CA PRO A 195 -69.87 -62.26 43.49
C PRO A 195 -68.90 -61.94 44.62
#